data_AF-A0A962T5G6-F1
#
_entry.id   AF-A0A962T5G6-F1
#
_cell.length_a   1.000
_cell.length_b   1.000
_cell.length_c   1.000
_cell.angle_alpha   90.00
_cell.angle_beta   90.00
_cell.angle_gamma   90.00
#
_symmetry.space_group_name_H-M   'P 1'
#
loop_
_entity.id
_entity.type
_entity.pdbx_description
1 polymer ?
#
loop_
_entity_poly.entity_id
_entity_poly.type
_entity_poly.pdbx_seq_one_letter_code
_entity_poly.pdbx_strand_id
1 'polypeptide(L)' 'MHDTDRFRLLDFIDDHPRLLVLTGAGISVAAGIPEYRDRNGDWKRPAPVQFADFVRKHGTRQRYWARSLVGW' A
#
# COMPACT_ATOMS: atom_id res chain seq x y z
N MET A 1 -18.53 21.90 -4.69
CA MET A 1 -17.84 21.32 -3.51
C MET A 1 -16.48 20.74 -3.91
N HIS A 2 -16.43 19.76 -4.84
CA HIS A 2 -15.15 19.18 -5.33
C HIS A 2 -14.13 20.19 -5.90
N ASP A 3 -14.57 21.26 -6.56
CA ASP A 3 -13.63 22.26 -7.12
C ASP A 3 -12.87 23.04 -6.04
N THR A 4 -13.53 23.34 -4.90
CA THR A 4 -12.91 24.11 -3.82
C THR A 4 -11.74 23.35 -3.17
N ASP A 5 -11.88 22.04 -3.01
CA ASP A 5 -10.82 21.20 -2.46
C ASP A 5 -9.63 21.07 -3.42
N ARG A 6 -9.90 21.02 -4.73
CA ARG A 6 -8.85 21.04 -5.75
C ARG A 6 -8.05 22.35 -5.70
N PHE A 7 -8.72 23.50 -5.67
CA PHE A 7 -8.03 24.79 -5.64
C PHE A 7 -7.20 24.95 -4.36
N ARG A 8 -7.73 24.57 -3.19
CA ARG A 8 -6.98 24.59 -1.94
C ARG A 8 -5.72 23.72 -1.95
N LEU A 9 -5.78 22.56 -2.60
CA LEU A 9 -4.61 21.69 -2.75
C LEU A 9 -3.55 22.31 -3.65
N LEU A 10 -3.97 22.95 -4.76
CA LEU A 10 -3.04 23.62 -5.68
C LEU A 10 -2.33 24.79 -4.98
N ASP A 11 -3.08 25.65 -4.29
CA ASP A 11 -2.51 26.77 -3.53
C ASP A 11 -1.50 26.26 -2.49
N PHE A 12 -1.84 25.18 -1.77
CA PHE A 12 -0.94 24.57 -0.80
C PHE A 12 0.37 24.07 -1.44
N ILE A 13 0.32 23.47 -2.64
CA ILE A 13 1.51 23.00 -3.34
C ILE A 13 2.39 24.19 -3.76
N ASP A 14 1.78 25.24 -4.31
CA ASP A 14 2.48 26.43 -4.80
C ASP A 14 3.18 27.20 -3.66
N ASP A 15 2.55 27.28 -2.49
CA ASP A 15 3.10 27.97 -1.31
C ASP A 15 4.27 27.23 -0.65
N HIS A 16 4.47 25.94 -0.95
CA HIS A 16 5.45 25.08 -0.28
C HIS A 16 6.50 24.50 -1.26
N PRO A 17 7.53 25.28 -1.66
CA PRO A 17 8.50 24.88 -2.69
C PRO A 17 9.43 23.71 -2.32
N ARG A 18 9.42 23.27 -1.05
CA ARG A 18 10.16 22.11 -0.55
C ARG A 18 9.22 21.09 0.08
N LEU A 19 8.15 20.76 -0.65
CA LEU A 19 7.12 19.86 -0.16
C LEU A 19 7.64 18.41 -0.08
N LEU A 20 7.52 17.81 1.11
CA LEU A 20 7.70 16.38 1.29
C LEU A 20 6.37 15.67 1.01
N VAL A 21 6.41 14.71 0.10
CA VAL A 21 5.27 13.85 -0.21
C VAL A 21 5.51 12.47 0.38
N LEU A 22 4.61 12.02 1.27
CA LEU A 22 4.58 10.65 1.77
C LEU A 22 3.45 9.90 1.06
N THR A 23 3.79 8.80 0.40
CA THR A 23 2.82 8.00 -0.38
C THR A 23 2.59 6.64 0.26
N GLY A 24 1.35 6.15 0.19
CA GLY A 24 1.00 4.75 0.50
C GLY A 24 0.90 3.89 -0.75
N ALA A 25 0.53 2.62 -0.58
CA ALA A 25 0.35 1.66 -1.68
C ALA A 25 -0.68 2.09 -2.75
N GLY A 26 -1.63 2.96 -2.36
CA GLY A 26 -2.67 3.48 -3.27
C GLY A 26 -2.12 4.16 -4.53
N ILE A 27 -0.93 4.77 -4.47
CA ILE A 27 -0.32 5.43 -5.66
C ILE A 27 -0.03 4.45 -6.79
N SER A 28 0.16 3.16 -6.48
CA SER A 28 0.52 2.12 -7.46
C SER A 28 -0.68 1.34 -8.00
N VAL A 29 -1.91 1.62 -7.53
CA VAL A 29 -3.13 0.91 -7.96
C VAL A 29 -3.38 1.11 -9.45
N ALA A 30 -3.18 2.32 -9.97
CA ALA A 30 -3.30 2.61 -11.40
C ALA A 30 -2.26 1.86 -12.25
N ALA A 31 -1.14 1.44 -11.65
CA ALA A 31 -0.11 0.63 -12.29
C ALA A 31 -0.37 -0.89 -12.16
N GLY A 32 -1.55 -1.29 -11.65
CA GLY A 32 -1.92 -2.69 -11.47
C GLY A 32 -1.38 -3.34 -10.20
N ILE A 33 -0.69 -2.59 -9.33
CA ILE A 33 -0.20 -3.10 -8.04
C ILE A 33 -1.27 -2.84 -6.97
N PRO A 34 -1.87 -3.89 -6.39
CA PRO A 34 -2.98 -3.74 -5.46
C PRO A 34 -2.53 -3.15 -4.13
N GLU A 35 -3.36 -2.28 -3.57
CA GLU A 35 -3.22 -1.80 -2.20
C GLU A 35 -3.66 -2.84 -1.16
N TYR A 36 -3.24 -2.64 0.09
CA TYR A 36 -3.43 -3.63 1.17
C TYR A 36 -4.82 -3.62 1.81
N ARG A 37 -5.43 -2.44 1.93
CA ARG A 37 -6.66 -2.21 2.69
C ARG A 37 -7.71 -1.51 1.86
N ASP A 38 -8.98 -1.66 2.24
CA ASP A 38 -10.06 -0.88 1.67
C ASP A 38 -10.29 0.45 2.42
N ARG A 39 -11.30 1.20 1.98
CA ARG A 39 -11.68 2.50 2.55
C ARG A 39 -12.13 2.43 4.02
N ASN A 40 -12.54 1.26 4.50
CA ASN A 40 -12.93 1.03 5.89
C ASN A 40 -11.75 0.55 6.74
N GLY A 41 -10.59 0.29 6.12
CA GLY A 41 -9.38 -0.22 6.78
C GLY A 41 -9.30 -1.75 6.82
N ASP A 42 -10.26 -2.45 6.20
CA ASP A 42 -10.29 -3.90 6.17
C ASP A 42 -9.25 -4.46 5.19
N TRP A 43 -8.71 -5.63 5.50
CA TRP A 43 -7.73 -6.28 4.64
C TRP A 43 -8.37 -6.78 3.35
N LYS A 44 -7.86 -6.32 2.20
CA LYS A 44 -8.30 -6.79 0.87
C LYS A 44 -7.83 -8.20 0.53
N ARG A 45 -6.86 -8.72 1.27
CA ARG A 45 -6.22 -10.03 1.08
C ARG A 45 -5.91 -10.66 2.44
N PRO A 46 -5.67 -11.98 2.52
CA PRO A 46 -5.26 -12.61 3.78
C PRO A 46 -4.09 -11.86 4.42
N ALA A 47 -4.16 -11.69 5.74
CA ALA A 47 -3.16 -10.96 6.50
C ALA A 47 -1.74 -11.48 6.22
N PRO A 48 -0.74 -10.60 6.22
CA PRO A 48 0.63 -10.97 5.94
C PRO A 48 1.17 -11.99 6.95
N VAL A 49 2.09 -12.84 6.50
CA VAL A 49 2.83 -13.75 7.36
C VAL A 49 3.57 -12.93 8.41
N GLN A 50 3.37 -13.27 9.68
CA GLN A 50 4.07 -12.61 10.78
C GLN A 50 5.55 -12.99 10.80
N PHE A 51 6.42 -12.02 11.09
CA PHE A 51 7.86 -12.22 11.07
C PHE A 51 8.32 -13.38 11.97
N ALA A 52 7.78 -13.47 13.18
CA ALA A 52 8.11 -14.55 14.11
C ALA A 52 7.79 -15.94 13.54
N ASP A 53 6.63 -16.09 12.87
CA ASP A 53 6.25 -17.34 12.22
C ASP A 53 7.15 -17.65 11.03
N PHE A 54 7.52 -16.63 10.25
CA PHE A 54 8.44 -16.80 9.13
C PHE A 54 9.81 -17.32 9.60
N VAL A 55 10.38 -16.77 10.66
CA VAL A 55 11.70 -17.18 11.18
C VAL A 55 11.63 -18.54 11.88
N ARG A 56 10.59 -18.80 12.68
CA ARG A 56 10.52 -19.98 13.54
C ARG A 56 9.98 -21.23 12.84
N LYS A 57 9.15 -21.10 11.80
CA LYS A 57 8.44 -22.24 11.19
C LYS A 57 8.89 -22.47 9.75
N HIS A 58 9.56 -23.59 9.50
CA HIS A 58 10.01 -23.96 8.15
C HIS A 58 8.85 -24.05 7.14
N GLY A 59 7.74 -24.69 7.51
CA GLY A 59 6.56 -24.79 6.65
C GLY A 59 5.90 -23.44 6.31
N THR A 60 6.05 -22.43 7.17
CA THR A 60 5.60 -21.07 6.86
C THR A 60 6.46 -20.45 5.75
N ARG A 61 7.78 -20.67 5.76
CA ARG A 61 8.67 -20.21 4.69
C ARG A 61 8.39 -20.92 3.37
N GLN A 62 8.20 -22.24 3.41
CA GLN A 62 7.83 -23.02 2.22
C GLN A 62 6.56 -22.47 1.56
N ARG A 63 5.49 -22.26 2.35
CA ARG A 63 4.24 -21.67 1.84
C ARG A 63 4.41 -20.25 1.32
N TYR A 64 5.20 -19.42 2.01
CA TYR A 64 5.49 -18.05 1.57
C TYR A 64 6.15 -18.04 0.18
N TRP A 65 7.26 -18.78 0.02
CA TRP A 65 8.00 -18.82 -1.25
C TRP A 65 7.23 -19.51 -2.37
N ALA A 66 6.45 -20.55 -2.07
CA ALA A 66 5.59 -21.20 -3.06
C ALA A 66 4.56 -20.22 -3.66
N ARG A 67 3.95 -19.34 -2.83
CA ARG A 67 3.02 -18.30 -3.32
C ARG A 67 3.74 -17.21 -4.11
N SER A 68 4.92 -16.80 -3.67
CA SER A 68 5.73 -15.80 -4.39
C SER A 68 6.17 -16.28 -5.77
N LEU A 69 6.45 -17.57 -5.93
CA LEU A 69 6.81 -18.17 -7.22
C LEU A 69 5.65 -18.16 -8.22
N VAL A 70 4.42 -18.43 -7.76
CA VAL A 70 3.21 -18.46 -8.62
C VAL A 70 2.69 -17.07 -8.95
N GLY A 71 3.02 -16.06 -8.12
CA GLY A 71 2.62 -14.68 -8.30
C GLY A 71 3.59 -13.81 -9.11
N TRP A 72 4.57 -14.42 -9.79
CA TRP A 72 5.47 -13.78 -10.75
C TRP A 72 5.07 -14.15 -12.17
#